data_AF-A0AAW6LYT6-F1
#
_entry.id   AF-A0AAW6LYT6-F1
#
_cell.length_a   1.000
_cell.length_b   1.000
_cell.length_c   1.000
_cell.angle_alpha   90.00
_cell.angle_beta   90.00
_cell.angle_gamma   90.00
#
_symmetry.space_group_name_H-M   'P 1'
#
loop_
_entity.id
_entity.type
_entity.pdbx_description
1 polymer ?
#
loop_
_entity_poly.entity_id
_entity_poly.type
_entity_poly.pdbx_seq_one_letter_code
_entity_poly.pdbx_strand_id
1 'polypeptide(L)'
;MTQIVELKGTEKRLYQLVAPLVMNPVVLKQNYNYPFRTSENFIWFIAVEGKEIVGFIPLEHKKSEAIINNYYIKENNAEVLKALLEKVIDSTDEDKQLSSVTFIEHQKIFQELGFSVEKEWKRYVKMNKEK
;
A
#
# COMPACT_ATOMS: atom_id res chain seq x y z
N MET A 1 -4.78 16.31 -10.42
CA MET A 1 -5.19 14.96 -10.82
C MET A 1 -4.11 14.01 -10.36
N THR A 2 -4.45 13.08 -9.49
CA THR A 2 -3.55 12.06 -8.96
C THR A 2 -3.29 11.02 -10.04
N GLN A 3 -2.03 10.80 -10.40
CA GLN A 3 -1.62 9.74 -11.31
C GLN A 3 -1.07 8.57 -10.49
N ILE A 4 -1.49 7.34 -10.80
CA ILE A 4 -0.91 6.14 -10.21
C ILE A 4 0.11 5.54 -11.18
N VAL A 5 1.33 5.36 -10.69
CA VAL A 5 2.43 4.71 -11.40
C VAL A 5 2.67 3.34 -10.77
N GLU A 6 2.77 2.31 -11.61
CA GLU A 6 3.08 0.94 -11.20
C GLU A 6 4.54 0.63 -11.54
N LEU A 7 5.31 0.14 -10.58
CA LEU A 7 6.73 -0.21 -10.75
C LEU A 7 7.05 -1.52 -10.04
N LYS A 8 7.89 -2.36 -10.64
CA LYS A 8 8.43 -3.55 -9.97
C LYS A 8 9.40 -3.15 -8.87
N GLY A 9 9.48 -3.98 -7.83
CA GLY A 9 10.26 -3.71 -6.63
C GLY A 9 11.77 -3.57 -6.82
N THR A 10 12.31 -3.98 -7.97
CA THR A 10 13.73 -3.85 -8.34
C THR A 10 14.02 -2.73 -9.34
N GLU A 11 13.00 -1.99 -9.80
CA GLU A 11 13.20 -0.91 -10.77
C GLU A 11 13.94 0.29 -10.15
N LYS A 12 14.97 0.80 -10.83
CA LYS A 12 15.71 2.00 -10.37
C LYS A 12 14.79 3.21 -10.15
N ARG A 13 13.77 3.36 -10.98
CA ARG A 13 12.79 4.45 -10.90
C ARG A 13 12.00 4.42 -9.59
N LEU A 14 11.72 3.24 -9.03
CA LEU A 14 11.06 3.10 -7.74
C LEU A 14 11.86 3.83 -6.67
N TYR A 15 13.15 3.50 -6.54
CA TYR A 15 14.04 4.11 -5.56
C TYR A 15 14.13 5.63 -5.72
N GLN A 16 14.17 6.14 -6.96
CA GLN A 16 14.19 7.59 -7.20
C GLN A 16 12.95 8.30 -6.66
N LEU A 17 11.78 7.65 -6.73
CA LEU A 17 10.51 8.24 -6.29
C LEU A 17 10.32 8.10 -4.77
N VAL A 18 10.58 6.92 -4.20
CA VAL A 18 10.20 6.63 -2.81
C VAL A 18 11.33 6.83 -1.80
N ALA A 19 12.61 6.81 -2.20
CA ALA A 19 13.74 6.94 -1.27
C ALA A 19 13.63 8.15 -0.33
N PRO A 20 13.28 9.37 -0.79
CA PRO A 20 13.13 10.52 0.10
C PRO A 20 12.06 10.33 1.18
N LEU A 21 10.98 9.59 0.88
CA LEU A 21 9.90 9.31 1.82
C LEU A 21 10.26 8.19 2.79
N VAL A 22 10.74 7.05 2.28
CA VAL A 22 11.02 5.87 3.13
C VAL A 22 12.21 6.09 4.08
N MET A 23 13.07 7.08 3.81
CA MET A 23 14.16 7.51 4.70
C MET A 23 13.78 8.71 5.59
N ASN A 24 12.59 9.30 5.42
CA ASN A 24 12.15 10.43 6.23
C ASN A 24 11.71 9.94 7.63
N PRO A 25 12.29 10.47 8.73
CA PRO A 25 11.92 10.06 10.08
C PRO A 25 10.43 10.26 10.42
N VAL A 26 9.77 11.26 9.84
CA VAL A 26 8.34 11.51 10.05
C VAL A 26 7.50 10.41 9.42
N VAL A 27 7.84 10.03 8.18
CA VAL A 27 7.16 8.95 7.44
C VAL A 27 7.41 7.59 8.11
N LEU A 28 8.65 7.31 8.52
CA LEU A 28 8.98 6.11 9.27
C LEU A 28 8.21 6.03 10.58
N LYS A 29 8.10 7.14 11.32
CA LYS A 29 7.35 7.19 12.59
C LYS A 29 5.86 6.90 12.39
N GLN A 30 5.26 7.34 11.28
CA GLN A 30 3.89 6.96 10.90
C GLN A 30 3.76 5.46 10.69
N ASN A 31 4.76 4.83 10.07
CA ASN A 31 4.86 3.37 9.96
C ASN A 31 5.46 2.71 11.22
N TYR A 32 5.37 3.36 12.39
CA TYR A 32 5.88 2.88 13.68
C TYR A 32 7.35 2.42 13.67
N ASN A 33 8.18 3.13 12.91
CA ASN A 33 9.59 2.86 12.65
C ASN A 33 9.87 1.51 11.99
N TYR A 34 8.86 0.87 11.41
CA TYR A 34 9.06 -0.33 10.63
C TYR A 34 9.60 0.05 9.24
N PRO A 35 10.64 -0.65 8.75
CA PRO A 35 11.22 -0.34 7.46
C PRO A 35 10.26 -0.74 6.33
N PHE A 36 10.29 0.06 5.27
CA PHE A 36 9.67 -0.30 3.99
C PHE A 36 10.54 -1.36 3.30
N ARG A 37 9.92 -2.44 2.82
CA ARG A 37 10.63 -3.58 2.21
C ARG A 37 10.23 -3.73 0.76
N THR A 38 11.17 -4.17 -0.06
CA THR A 38 10.96 -4.47 -1.47
C THR A 38 11.87 -5.61 -1.93
N SER A 39 11.48 -6.30 -2.99
CA SER A 39 12.26 -7.34 -3.66
C SER A 39 11.69 -7.55 -5.06
N GLU A 40 12.16 -8.57 -5.79
CA GLU A 40 11.59 -8.98 -7.08
C GLU A 40 10.12 -9.42 -7.01
N ASN A 41 9.63 -9.80 -5.83
CA ASN A 41 8.25 -10.22 -5.61
C ASN A 41 7.29 -9.05 -5.40
N PHE A 42 7.78 -7.81 -5.43
CA PHE A 42 6.96 -6.63 -5.16
C PHE A 42 6.54 -5.91 -6.44
N ILE A 43 5.31 -5.44 -6.45
CA ILE A 43 4.83 -4.36 -7.31
C ILE A 43 4.47 -3.18 -6.41
N TRP A 44 4.89 -1.98 -6.79
CA TRP A 44 4.62 -0.75 -6.06
C TRP A 44 3.67 0.13 -6.85
N PHE A 45 2.58 0.53 -6.21
CA PHE A 45 1.63 1.50 -6.72
C PHE A 45 1.93 2.84 -6.06
N ILE A 46 2.24 3.86 -6.85
CA ILE A 46 2.72 5.16 -6.36
C ILE A 46 1.78 6.25 -6.87
N ALA A 47 1.16 6.98 -5.94
CA ALA A 47 0.33 8.13 -6.25
C ALA A 47 1.19 9.40 -6.35
N VAL A 48 1.09 10.06 -7.50
CA VAL A 48 1.87 11.25 -7.86
C VAL A 48 0.92 12.41 -8.17
N GLU A 49 1.15 13.56 -7.55
CA GLU A 49 0.46 14.81 -7.84
C GLU A 49 1.46 15.86 -8.29
N GLY A 50 1.45 16.18 -9.59
CA GLY A 50 2.45 17.03 -10.20
C GLY A 50 3.85 16.41 -10.10
N LYS A 51 4.66 16.89 -9.15
CA LYS A 51 6.01 16.36 -8.86
C LYS A 51 6.13 15.72 -7.47
N GLU A 52 5.05 15.72 -6.69
CA GLU A 52 5.06 15.21 -5.33
C GLU A 52 4.50 13.78 -5.26
N ILE A 53 5.12 12.95 -4.41
CA ILE A 53 4.60 11.63 -4.09
C ILE A 53 3.67 11.77 -2.89
N VAL A 54 2.37 11.52 -3.10
CA VAL A 54 1.32 11.71 -2.09
C VAL A 54 0.87 10.40 -1.44
N GLY A 55 1.31 9.26 -1.96
CA GLY A 55 1.08 7.97 -1.33
C GLY A 55 1.72 6.83 -2.12
N PHE A 56 1.86 5.67 -1.48
CA PHE A 56 2.26 4.44 -2.17
C PHE A 56 1.75 3.20 -1.42
N ILE A 57 1.51 2.12 -2.17
CA ILE A 57 1.23 0.78 -1.65
C ILE A 57 2.22 -0.21 -2.28
N PRO A 58 3.08 -0.86 -1.48
CA PRO A 58 3.83 -2.01 -1.93
C PRO A 58 2.95 -3.27 -1.79
N LEU A 59 2.80 -4.00 -2.89
CA LEU A 59 2.09 -5.28 -2.98
C LEU A 59 3.12 -6.40 -3.12
N GLU A 60 3.23 -7.24 -2.10
CA GLU A 60 4.09 -8.42 -2.13
C GLU A 60 3.31 -9.60 -2.72
N HIS A 61 3.77 -10.14 -3.85
CA HIS A 61 3.23 -11.37 -4.41
C HIS A 61 3.92 -12.59 -3.81
N LYS A 62 3.15 -13.44 -3.16
CA LYS A 62 3.55 -14.77 -2.75
C LYS A 62 2.84 -15.82 -3.62
N LYS A 63 3.12 -17.09 -3.33
CA LYS A 63 2.58 -18.22 -4.11
C LYS A 63 1.05 -18.25 -4.17
N SER A 64 0.37 -17.93 -3.07
CA SER A 64 -1.09 -18.05 -2.94
C SER A 64 -1.78 -16.77 -2.45
N GLU A 65 -1.01 -15.73 -2.12
CA GLU A 65 -1.54 -14.48 -1.58
C GLU A 65 -0.78 -13.28 -2.16
N ALA A 66 -1.47 -12.15 -2.29
CA ALA A 66 -0.88 -10.84 -2.50
C ALA A 66 -1.10 -10.03 -1.22
N ILE A 67 -0.07 -9.33 -0.74
CA ILE A 67 -0.09 -8.71 0.60
C ILE A 67 0.22 -7.23 0.51
N ILE A 68 -0.69 -6.42 1.04
CA ILE A 68 -0.48 -5.00 1.32
C ILE A 68 0.10 -4.85 2.73
N ASN A 69 1.25 -4.18 2.85
CA ASN A 69 1.83 -3.89 4.16
C ASN A 69 2.77 -2.68 4.07
N ASN A 70 2.98 -1.94 5.16
CA ASN A 70 3.90 -0.79 5.21
C ASN A 70 3.64 0.22 4.07
N TYR A 71 2.39 0.64 3.89
CA TYR A 71 2.03 1.67 2.91
C TYR A 71 2.10 3.08 3.53
N TYR A 72 2.12 4.11 2.70
CA TYR A 72 2.14 5.51 3.13
C TYR A 72 1.07 6.30 2.40
N ILE A 73 0.34 7.14 3.14
CA ILE A 73 -0.63 8.09 2.60
C ILE A 73 -0.36 9.45 3.24
N LYS A 74 -0.07 10.46 2.41
CA LYS A 74 0.14 11.82 2.90
C LYS A 74 -1.14 12.33 3.56
N GLU A 75 -1.00 12.81 4.79
CA GLU A 75 -2.09 13.43 5.57
C GLU A 75 -3.34 12.55 5.72
N ASN A 76 -3.21 11.22 5.62
CA ASN A 76 -4.33 10.28 5.64
C ASN A 76 -5.44 10.63 4.62
N ASN A 77 -5.05 11.16 3.45
CA ASN A 77 -5.97 11.49 2.38
C ASN A 77 -6.71 10.24 1.87
N ALA A 78 -8.02 10.19 2.15
CA ALA A 78 -8.89 9.07 1.83
C ALA A 78 -9.04 8.82 0.32
N GLU A 79 -9.05 9.87 -0.50
CA GLU A 79 -9.20 9.76 -1.96
C GLU A 79 -7.96 9.11 -2.58
N VAL A 80 -6.78 9.53 -2.14
CA VAL A 80 -5.49 8.93 -2.57
C VAL A 80 -5.42 7.46 -2.18
N LEU A 81 -5.79 7.12 -0.94
CA LEU A 81 -5.80 5.73 -0.49
C LEU A 81 -6.79 4.89 -1.31
N LYS A 82 -8.00 5.40 -1.54
CA LYS A 82 -9.02 4.69 -2.31
C LYS A 82 -8.55 4.43 -3.73
N ALA A 83 -8.01 5.43 -4.41
CA ALA A 83 -7.50 5.29 -5.78
C ALA A 83 -6.35 4.26 -5.87
N LEU A 84 -5.42 4.28 -4.90
CA LEU A 84 -4.35 3.28 -4.82
C LEU A 84 -4.89 1.85 -4.63
N LEU A 85 -5.87 1.68 -3.73
CA LEU A 85 -6.47 0.38 -3.46
C LEU A 85 -7.28 -0.15 -4.64
N GLU A 86 -8.04 0.70 -5.33
CA GLU A 86 -8.73 0.33 -6.57
C GLU A 86 -7.73 -0.21 -7.60
N LYS A 87 -6.60 0.48 -7.79
CA LYS A 87 -5.57 0.01 -8.71
C LYS A 87 -4.93 -1.32 -8.29
N VAL A 88 -4.69 -1.51 -6.99
CA VAL A 88 -4.19 -2.78 -6.43
C VAL A 88 -5.18 -3.92 -6.68
N ILE A 89 -6.47 -3.70 -6.41
CA ILE A 89 -7.53 -4.69 -6.61
C ILE A 89 -7.62 -5.10 -8.09
N ASP A 90 -7.57 -4.12 -8.99
CA ASP A 90 -7.59 -4.36 -10.44
C ASP A 90 -6.37 -5.14 -10.93
N SER A 91 -5.21 -4.94 -10.30
CA SER A 91 -3.94 -5.62 -10.65
C SER A 91 -3.78 -7.01 -10.04
N THR A 92 -4.60 -7.37 -9.04
CA THR A 92 -4.44 -8.62 -8.31
C THR A 92 -5.08 -9.79 -9.07
N ASP A 93 -4.27 -10.80 -9.36
CA ASP A 93 -4.68 -12.04 -10.05
C ASP A 93 -5.93 -12.66 -9.38
N GLU A 94 -6.83 -13.23 -10.19
CA GLU A 94 -8.10 -13.80 -9.71
C GLU A 94 -7.94 -15.00 -8.77
N ASP A 95 -6.84 -15.74 -8.90
CA ASP A 95 -6.55 -16.94 -8.11
C ASP A 95 -5.86 -16.64 -6.77
N LYS A 96 -5.48 -15.38 -6.51
CA LYS A 96 -4.77 -14.98 -5.29
C LYS A 96 -5.69 -14.29 -4.31
N GLN A 97 -5.59 -14.71 -3.05
CA GLN A 97 -6.18 -13.98 -1.93
C GLN A 97 -5.44 -12.65 -1.74
N LEU A 98 -6.17 -11.55 -1.59
CA LEU A 98 -5.59 -10.25 -1.26
C LEU A 98 -5.71 -10.00 0.25
N SER A 99 -4.58 -9.88 0.94
CA SER A 99 -4.51 -9.60 2.37
C SER A 99 -3.81 -8.27 2.66
N SER A 100 -4.08 -7.70 3.83
CA SER A 100 -3.53 -6.41 4.23
C SER A 100 -3.24 -6.37 5.73
N VAL A 101 -2.15 -5.68 6.10
CA VAL A 101 -1.96 -5.13 7.44
C VAL A 101 -2.30 -3.64 7.38
N THR A 102 -3.53 -3.31 7.77
CA THR A 102 -4.15 -1.99 7.61
C THR A 102 -4.05 -1.17 8.89
N PHE A 103 -3.78 0.14 8.82
CA PHE A 103 -3.90 1.02 9.98
C PHE A 103 -5.36 1.13 10.43
N ILE A 104 -5.62 1.19 11.74
CA ILE A 104 -7.01 1.27 12.27
C ILE A 104 -7.78 2.44 11.65
N GLU A 105 -7.16 3.61 11.50
CA GLU A 105 -7.78 4.79 10.89
C GLU A 105 -8.21 4.59 9.42
N HIS A 106 -7.62 3.63 8.71
CA HIS A 106 -7.90 3.34 7.31
C HIS A 106 -8.87 2.15 7.13
N GLN A 107 -9.26 1.46 8.20
CA GLN A 107 -10.11 0.26 8.13
C GLN A 107 -11.40 0.50 7.35
N LYS A 108 -12.08 1.63 7.57
CA LYS A 108 -13.37 1.92 6.92
C LYS A 108 -13.24 1.98 5.39
N ILE A 109 -12.17 2.58 4.87
CA ILE A 109 -11.92 2.69 3.43
C ILE A 109 -11.69 1.31 2.81
N PHE A 110 -10.93 0.44 3.50
CA PHE A 110 -10.76 -0.94 3.08
C PHE A 110 -12.10 -1.71 3.07
N GLN A 111 -12.95 -1.51 4.08
CA GLN A 111 -14.29 -2.12 4.13
C GLN A 111 -15.19 -1.65 2.98
N GLU A 112 -15.16 -0.36 2.64
CA GLU A 112 -15.90 0.19 1.49
C GLU A 112 -15.47 -0.44 0.16
N LEU A 113 -14.23 -0.91 0.06
CA LEU A 113 -13.69 -1.64 -1.09
C LEU A 113 -13.82 -3.17 -0.97
N GLY A 114 -14.60 -3.64 0.01
CA GLY A 114 -14.96 -5.05 0.18
C GLY A 114 -13.91 -5.90 0.88
N PHE A 115 -13.01 -5.32 1.67
CA PHE A 115 -12.19 -6.08 2.61
C PHE A 115 -12.97 -6.38 3.90
N SER A 116 -12.79 -7.58 4.45
CA SER A 116 -13.30 -8.01 5.74
C SER A 116 -12.17 -8.05 6.78
N VAL A 117 -12.55 -7.91 8.06
CA VAL A 117 -11.60 -8.00 9.18
C VAL A 117 -11.32 -9.46 9.48
N GLU A 118 -10.04 -9.85 9.48
CA GLU A 118 -9.59 -11.16 9.98
C GLU A 118 -9.17 -11.08 11.45
N LYS A 119 -8.41 -10.05 11.81
CA LYS A 119 -7.84 -9.92 13.16
C LYS A 119 -7.51 -8.48 13.50
N GLU A 120 -7.83 -8.06 14.72
CA GLU A 120 -7.51 -6.72 15.23
C GLU A 120 -6.32 -6.74 16.20
N TRP A 121 -5.49 -5.71 16.12
CA TRP A 121 -4.43 -5.39 17.07
C TRP A 121 -4.52 -3.93 17.49
N LYS A 122 -3.69 -3.51 18.44
CA LYS A 122 -3.71 -2.14 19.01
C LYS A 122 -3.59 -1.01 17.98
N ARG A 123 -2.91 -1.24 16.86
CA ARG A 123 -2.57 -0.21 15.85
C ARG A 123 -2.98 -0.59 14.44
N TYR A 124 -3.27 -1.87 14.22
CA TYR A 124 -3.48 -2.42 12.90
C TYR A 124 -4.62 -3.43 12.91
N VAL A 125 -5.16 -3.66 11.74
CA VAL A 125 -6.18 -4.67 11.47
C VAL A 125 -5.66 -5.51 10.31
N LYS A 126 -5.58 -6.83 10.51
CA LYS A 126 -5.43 -7.75 9.38
C LYS A 126 -6.76 -7.81 8.68
N MET A 127 -6.74 -7.54 7.39
CA MET A 127 -7.92 -7.55 6.55
C MET A 127 -7.68 -8.41 5.33
N ASN A 128 -8.72 -9.07 4.85
CA ASN A 128 -8.66 -9.87 3.63
C ASN A 128 -9.77 -9.41 2.69
N LYS A 129 -9.50 -9.48 1.40
CA LYS A 129 -10.52 -9.37 0.38
C LYS A 129 -10.65 -10.74 -0.28
N GLU A 130 -11.75 -11.40 0.05
CA GLU A 130 -12.23 -12.52 -0.74
C GLU A 130 -12.77 -11.94 -2.06
N LYS A 131 -12.41 -12.53 -3.19
CA LYS A 131 -13.06 -12.25 -4.48
C LYS A 131 -14.26 -13.17 -4.62
#